data_AF-A0A2K8T026-F1
#
_entry.id   AF-A0A2K8T026-F1
#
_cell.length_a   1.000
_cell.length_b   1.000
_cell.length_c   1.000
_cell.angle_alpha   90.00
_cell.angle_beta   90.00
_cell.angle_gamma   90.00
#
_symmetry.space_group_name_H-M   'P 1'
#
loop_
_entity.id
_entity.type
_entity.pdbx_description
1 polymer ?
#
loop_
_entity_poly.entity_id
_entity_poly.type
_entity_poly.pdbx_seq_one_letter_code
_entity_poly.pdbx_strand_id
1 'polypeptide(L)'
;MNKCPISDQIFNLLIVITSILLILLATLYPFNFSIPDSFSLPDFFANFNNASNFQDQVNNFLLFMPLGFGFTRLLLQRRIKTGVQVFIVTLVSAGLSFTVEVLQIFLPSRMPTPSDIMNNSIGGFLGFICFYLWNIQSFKNTVAQIENSRASRSIKQIVVFCIGYIFLTFLISLLWQNTINLSNWDANYPLLIGNEQTRDRPWQGYMS
;
A
#
# COMPACT_ATOMS: atom_id res chain seq x y z
N MET A 1 2.14 -17.58 5.79
CA MET A 1 1.63 -16.43 6.58
C MET A 1 2.83 -15.53 6.90
N ASN A 2 3.07 -14.47 6.12
CA ASN A 2 4.20 -13.58 6.41
C ASN A 2 3.81 -12.64 7.56
N LYS A 3 4.38 -12.86 8.74
CA LYS A 3 4.30 -11.90 9.85
C LYS A 3 5.05 -10.64 9.43
N CYS A 4 4.49 -9.46 9.73
CA CYS A 4 5.21 -8.20 9.59
C CYS A 4 6.49 -8.29 10.44
N PRO A 5 7.66 -7.84 9.95
CA PRO A 5 8.88 -7.86 10.73
C PRO A 5 8.70 -7.04 12.03
N ILE A 6 9.33 -7.50 13.11
CA ILE A 6 9.19 -6.91 14.46
C ILE A 6 9.53 -5.41 14.45
N SER A 7 10.46 -4.98 13.60
CA SER A 7 10.84 -3.57 13.42
C SER A 7 9.67 -2.67 13.00
N ASP A 8 8.79 -3.15 12.12
CA ASP A 8 7.63 -2.38 11.65
C ASP A 8 6.58 -2.22 12.75
N GLN A 9 6.43 -3.23 13.61
CA GLN A 9 5.51 -3.16 14.74
C GLN A 9 5.97 -2.13 15.78
N ILE A 10 7.27 -2.14 16.10
CA ILE A 10 7.87 -1.17 17.03
C ILE A 10 7.71 0.25 16.49
N PHE A 11 8.02 0.47 15.22
CA PHE A 11 7.88 1.79 14.60
C PHE A 11 6.44 2.34 14.67
N ASN A 12 5.44 1.50 14.41
CA ASN A 12 4.04 1.93 14.49
C ASN A 12 3.60 2.24 15.91
N LEU A 13 4.06 1.44 16.87
CA LEU A 13 3.80 1.68 18.28
C LEU A 13 4.41 3.01 18.73
N LEU A 14 5.62 3.32 18.27
CA LEU A 14 6.29 4.59 18.54
C LEU A 14 5.48 5.77 18.00
N ILE A 15 4.97 5.71 16.77
CA ILE A 15 4.10 6.79 16.23
C ILE A 15 2.89 7.02 17.14
N VAL A 16 2.20 5.96 17.55
CA VAL A 16 1.02 6.08 18.41
C VAL A 16 1.39 6.65 19.77
N ILE A 17 2.43 6.15 20.42
CA ILE A 17 2.89 6.63 21.72
C ILE A 17 3.31 8.10 21.64
N THR A 18 4.13 8.47 20.64
CA THR A 18 4.54 9.86 20.44
C THR A 18 3.36 10.76 20.16
N SER A 19 2.35 10.31 19.39
CA SER A 19 1.13 11.08 19.13
C SER A 19 0.35 11.32 20.42
N ILE A 20 0.15 10.28 21.24
CA ILE A 20 -0.54 10.41 22.54
C ILE A 20 0.23 11.37 23.45
N LEU A 21 1.56 11.23 23.53
CA LEU A 21 2.39 12.12 24.34
C LEU A 21 2.29 13.57 23.87
N LEU A 22 2.35 13.83 22.56
CA LEU A 22 2.21 15.18 22.02
C LEU A 22 0.83 15.77 22.29
N ILE A 23 -0.24 14.97 22.16
CA ILE A 23 -1.60 15.38 22.51
C ILE A 23 -1.64 15.81 23.98
N LEU A 24 -1.21 14.93 24.90
CA LEU A 24 -1.23 15.23 26.34
C LEU A 24 -0.35 16.44 26.69
N LEU A 25 0.83 16.57 26.07
CA LEU A 25 1.73 17.69 26.27
C LEU A 25 1.11 19.01 25.80
N ALA A 26 0.54 19.04 24.60
CA ALA A 26 -0.02 20.24 24.01
C ALA A 26 -1.29 20.71 24.72
N THR A 27 -2.14 19.78 25.16
CA THR A 27 -3.46 20.11 25.72
C THR A 27 -3.47 20.33 27.23
N LEU A 28 -2.54 19.70 27.96
CA LEU A 28 -2.50 19.76 29.43
C LEU A 28 -1.41 20.69 29.98
N TYR A 29 -0.50 21.22 29.14
CA TYR A 29 0.44 22.25 29.58
C TYR A 29 -0.31 23.49 30.11
N PRO A 30 0.07 24.05 31.29
CA PRO A 30 1.31 23.82 32.03
C PRO A 30 1.27 22.78 33.17
N PHE A 31 0.27 21.89 33.21
CA PHE A 31 0.11 20.83 34.23
C PHE A 31 -0.09 21.32 35.66
N ASN A 32 -0.57 22.55 35.84
CA ASN A 32 -0.86 23.15 37.14
C ASN A 32 -2.27 22.76 37.63
N PHE A 33 -2.48 21.47 37.88
CA PHE A 33 -3.79 20.96 38.25
C PHE A 33 -4.23 21.45 39.65
N SER A 34 -5.50 21.85 39.78
CA SER A 34 -6.14 22.19 41.04
C SER A 34 -7.60 21.74 41.08
N ILE A 35 -8.18 21.67 42.28
CA ILE A 35 -9.59 21.34 42.47
C ILE A 35 -10.40 22.62 42.24
N PRO A 36 -11.40 22.63 41.33
CA PRO A 36 -12.25 23.79 41.12
C PRO A 36 -13.22 24.00 42.29
N ASP A 37 -13.44 25.25 42.69
CA ASP A 37 -14.32 25.62 43.82
C ASP A 37 -15.81 25.36 43.53
N SER A 38 -16.21 25.36 42.26
CA SER A 38 -17.57 25.03 41.83
C SER A 38 -17.57 24.35 40.47
N PHE A 39 -17.97 23.08 40.43
CA PHE A 39 -18.20 22.33 39.19
C PHE A 39 -19.70 22.24 38.89
N SER A 40 -20.07 22.51 37.64
CA SER A 40 -21.44 22.48 37.15
C SER A 40 -21.51 21.76 35.81
N LEU A 41 -22.15 20.58 35.80
CA LEU A 41 -22.41 19.81 34.57
C LEU A 41 -23.23 20.61 33.54
N PRO A 42 -24.27 21.37 33.92
CA PRO A 42 -24.99 22.22 32.98
C PRO A 42 -24.10 23.23 32.26
N ASP A 43 -23.13 23.84 32.94
CA ASP A 43 -22.24 24.83 32.33
C ASP A 43 -21.25 24.19 31.35
N PHE A 44 -20.79 22.97 31.66
CA PHE A 44 -20.02 22.16 30.73
C PHE A 44 -20.79 21.88 29.43
N PHE A 45 -22.06 21.46 29.52
CA PHE A 45 -22.88 21.21 28.34
C PHE A 45 -23.35 22.49 27.65
N ALA A 46 -23.54 23.60 28.36
CA ALA A 46 -23.89 24.89 27.76
C ALA A 46 -22.76 25.42 26.85
N ASN A 47 -21.51 25.13 27.18
CA ASN A 47 -20.34 25.49 26.38
C ASN A 47 -20.23 24.74 25.04
N PHE A 48 -21.03 23.69 24.78
CA PHE A 48 -21.09 23.06 23.45
C PHE A 48 -21.55 24.03 22.34
N ASN A 49 -22.32 25.06 22.70
CA ASN A 49 -22.82 26.05 21.75
C ASN A 49 -21.80 27.15 21.43
N ASN A 50 -20.68 27.23 22.15
CA ASN A 50 -19.60 28.15 21.81
C ASN A 50 -18.80 27.56 20.66
N ALA A 51 -18.99 28.13 19.46
CA ALA A 51 -18.27 27.68 18.28
C ALA A 51 -16.76 27.90 18.47
N SER A 52 -15.98 26.83 18.30
CA SER A 52 -14.53 26.93 18.17
C SER A 52 -14.19 27.71 16.90
N ASN A 53 -13.19 28.60 16.99
CA ASN A 53 -12.72 29.32 15.81
C ASN A 53 -12.10 28.33 14.83
N PHE A 54 -12.15 28.66 13.53
CA PHE A 54 -11.61 27.78 12.47
C PHE A 54 -10.14 27.37 12.73
N GLN A 55 -9.34 28.29 13.28
CA GLN A 55 -7.95 28.00 13.64
C GLN A 55 -7.84 26.90 14.71
N ASP A 56 -8.70 26.92 15.73
CA ASP A 56 -8.71 25.92 16.79
C ASP A 56 -9.14 24.54 16.24
N GLN A 57 -10.12 24.54 15.34
CA GLN A 57 -10.55 23.32 14.64
C GLN A 57 -9.39 22.69 13.85
N VAL A 58 -8.67 23.50 13.07
CA VAL A 58 -7.51 23.02 12.28
C VAL A 58 -6.41 22.49 13.19
N ASN A 59 -6.11 23.17 14.30
CA ASN A 59 -5.11 22.71 15.27
C ASN A 59 -5.50 21.35 15.86
N ASN A 60 -6.77 21.19 16.25
CA ASN A 60 -7.31 19.94 16.78
C ASN A 60 -7.25 18.81 15.75
N PHE A 61 -7.57 19.10 14.48
CA PHE A 61 -7.44 18.14 13.38
C PHE A 61 -6.01 17.65 13.22
N LEU A 62 -5.05 18.60 13.14
CA LEU A 62 -3.64 18.28 12.94
C LEU A 62 -3.03 17.56 14.14
N LEU A 63 -3.46 17.89 15.36
CA LEU A 63 -2.95 17.28 16.58
C LEU A 63 -3.36 15.80 16.70
N PHE A 64 -4.59 15.44 16.30
CA PHE A 64 -5.09 14.07 16.37
C PHE A 64 -4.82 13.23 15.12
N MET A 65 -4.48 13.83 13.99
CA MET A 65 -4.22 13.12 12.73
C MET A 65 -3.09 12.07 12.82
N PRO A 66 -1.93 12.33 13.48
CA PRO A 66 -0.87 11.33 13.66
C PRO A 66 -1.33 10.09 14.45
N LEU A 67 -2.18 10.29 15.46
CA LEU A 67 -2.78 9.19 16.23
C LEU A 67 -3.63 8.31 15.32
N GLY A 68 -4.54 8.91 14.55
CA GLY A 68 -5.40 8.20 13.61
C GLY A 68 -4.60 7.42 12.56
N PHE A 69 -3.55 8.03 12.00
CA PHE A 69 -2.66 7.40 11.03
C PHE A 69 -1.95 6.17 11.61
N GLY A 70 -1.28 6.32 12.76
CA GLY A 70 -0.53 5.25 13.40
C GLY A 70 -1.43 4.10 13.85
N PHE A 71 -2.59 4.42 14.44
CA PHE A 71 -3.53 3.42 14.93
C PHE A 71 -4.16 2.63 13.78
N THR A 72 -4.49 3.29 12.66
CA THR A 72 -5.00 2.62 11.46
C THR A 72 -4.01 1.57 10.94
N ARG A 73 -2.71 1.90 10.90
CA ARG A 73 -1.67 0.96 10.48
C ARG A 73 -1.57 -0.27 11.40
N LEU A 74 -1.69 -0.07 12.72
CA LEU A 74 -1.72 -1.18 13.69
C LEU A 74 -2.92 -2.10 13.48
N LEU A 75 -4.12 -1.53 13.25
CA LEU A 75 -5.33 -2.31 12.99
C LEU A 75 -5.26 -3.07 11.66
N LEU A 76 -4.64 -2.48 10.63
CA LEU A 76 -4.38 -3.16 9.37
C LEU A 76 -3.45 -4.36 9.55
N GLN A 77 -2.37 -4.23 10.34
CA GLN A 77 -1.48 -5.35 10.66
C GLN A 77 -2.19 -6.49 11.41
N ARG A 78 -3.22 -6.16 12.19
CA ARG A 78 -4.11 -7.12 12.87
C ARG A 78 -5.22 -7.67 11.97
N ARG A 79 -5.25 -7.30 10.69
CA ARG A 79 -6.26 -7.72 9.68
C ARG A 79 -7.70 -7.34 10.06
N ILE A 80 -7.87 -6.26 10.82
CA ILE A 80 -9.20 -5.73 11.14
C ILE A 80 -9.82 -5.15 9.87
N LYS A 81 -11.12 -5.41 9.63
CA LYS A 81 -11.85 -4.90 8.46
C LYS A 81 -11.93 -3.38 8.48
N THR A 82 -11.80 -2.72 7.33
CA THR A 82 -11.78 -1.25 7.18
C THR A 82 -12.91 -0.54 7.91
N GLY A 83 -14.17 -1.01 7.81
CA GLY A 83 -15.28 -0.38 8.52
C GLY A 83 -15.15 -0.41 10.05
N VAL A 84 -14.60 -1.51 10.59
CA VAL A 84 -14.29 -1.64 12.02
C VAL A 84 -13.10 -0.76 12.40
N GLN A 85 -12.13 -0.57 11.50
CA GLN A 85 -11.02 0.34 11.73
C GLN A 85 -11.50 1.79 11.89
N VAL A 86 -12.39 2.27 11.00
CA VAL A 86 -12.98 3.61 11.11
C VAL A 86 -13.64 3.78 12.48
N PHE A 87 -14.47 2.81 12.88
CA PHE A 87 -15.13 2.85 14.17
C PHE A 87 -14.14 2.92 15.34
N ILE A 88 -13.14 2.02 15.37
CA ILE A 88 -12.14 1.99 16.44
C ILE A 88 -11.31 3.27 16.48
N VAL A 89 -10.84 3.78 15.34
CA VAL A 89 -10.00 4.99 15.29
C VAL A 89 -10.78 6.21 15.78
N THR A 90 -12.02 6.37 15.33
CA THR A 90 -12.90 7.45 15.81
C THR A 90 -13.18 7.30 17.29
N LEU A 91 -13.47 6.08 17.78
CA LEU A 91 -13.74 5.82 19.20
C LEU A 91 -12.52 6.10 20.08
N VAL A 92 -11.33 5.68 19.67
CA VAL A 92 -10.07 5.95 20.39
C VAL A 92 -9.77 7.44 20.43
N SER A 93 -9.97 8.14 19.32
CA SER A 93 -9.76 9.59 19.25
C SER A 93 -10.76 10.35 20.13
N ALA A 94 -12.03 9.98 20.08
CA ALA A 94 -13.08 10.52 20.94
C ALA A 94 -12.78 10.24 22.42
N GLY A 95 -12.39 9.01 22.77
CA GLY A 95 -12.08 8.61 24.14
C GLY A 95 -10.88 9.35 24.72
N LEU A 96 -9.81 9.49 23.92
CA LEU A 96 -8.64 10.29 24.33
C LEU A 96 -9.01 11.77 24.50
N SER A 97 -9.76 12.33 23.55
CA SER A 97 -10.21 13.73 23.66
C SER A 97 -11.10 13.94 24.88
N PHE A 98 -12.06 13.05 25.13
CA PHE A 98 -12.90 13.12 26.32
C PHE A 98 -12.06 13.05 27.60
N THR A 99 -11.05 12.18 27.64
CA THR A 99 -10.13 12.09 28.78
C THR A 99 -9.39 13.41 28.98
N VAL A 100 -8.90 14.04 27.91
CA VAL A 100 -8.25 15.36 27.96
C VAL A 100 -9.21 16.45 28.47
N GLU A 101 -10.43 16.53 27.94
CA GLU A 101 -11.45 17.50 28.38
C GLU A 101 -11.76 17.35 29.88
N VAL A 102 -11.90 16.11 30.36
CA VAL A 102 -12.12 15.83 31.77
C VAL A 102 -10.93 16.25 32.62
N LEU A 103 -9.69 16.03 32.16
CA LEU A 103 -8.49 16.48 32.85
C LEU A 103 -8.38 18.01 32.87
N GLN A 104 -8.84 18.68 31.82
CA GLN A 104 -8.83 20.15 31.75
C GLN A 104 -9.79 20.82 32.74
N ILE A 105 -10.80 20.11 33.27
CA ILE A 105 -11.63 20.60 34.40
C ILE A 105 -10.76 20.96 35.61
N PHE A 106 -9.64 20.25 35.78
CA PHE A 106 -8.70 20.49 36.86
C PHE A 106 -7.62 21.51 36.51
N LEU A 107 -7.66 22.18 35.36
CA LEU A 107 -6.68 23.21 34.98
C LEU A 107 -7.31 24.61 35.04
N PRO A 108 -6.96 25.46 36.03
CA PRO A 108 -7.57 26.78 36.21
C PRO A 108 -7.45 27.71 35.00
N SER A 109 -6.39 27.54 34.22
CA SER A 109 -6.10 28.34 33.03
C SER A 109 -6.77 27.84 31.76
N ARG A 110 -7.57 26.77 31.83
CA ARG A 110 -8.24 26.16 30.68
C ARG A 110 -9.73 26.04 30.93
N MET A 111 -10.49 26.29 29.88
CA MET A 111 -11.94 26.05 29.84
C MET A 111 -12.16 24.81 28.97
N PRO A 112 -12.76 23.73 29.52
CA PRO A 112 -13.14 22.58 28.71
C PRO A 112 -14.08 23.02 27.59
N THR A 113 -13.80 22.55 26.38
CA THR A 113 -14.53 22.91 25.17
C THR A 113 -15.04 21.63 24.53
N PRO A 114 -16.26 21.18 24.86
CA PRO A 114 -16.71 19.87 24.41
C PRO A 114 -16.80 19.69 22.88
N SER A 115 -16.88 20.78 22.11
CA SER A 115 -16.75 20.75 20.65
C SER A 115 -15.42 20.16 20.17
N ASP A 116 -14.39 20.21 21.02
CA ASP A 116 -13.07 19.66 20.72
C ASP A 116 -13.09 18.14 20.69
N ILE A 117 -14.01 17.48 21.40
CA ILE A 117 -14.22 16.03 21.25
C ILE A 117 -14.59 15.69 19.81
N MET A 118 -15.48 16.48 19.21
CA MET A 118 -15.87 16.29 17.81
C MET A 118 -14.70 16.63 16.88
N ASN A 119 -14.01 17.76 17.10
CA ASN A 119 -12.90 18.17 16.25
C ASN A 119 -11.74 17.16 16.29
N ASN A 120 -11.34 16.72 17.47
CA ASN A 120 -10.28 15.74 17.67
C ASN A 120 -10.64 14.38 17.08
N SER A 121 -11.92 13.99 17.16
CA SER A 121 -12.45 12.78 16.50
C SER A 121 -12.36 12.88 14.98
N ILE A 122 -12.68 14.05 14.40
CA ILE A 122 -12.49 14.33 12.97
C ILE A 122 -11.01 14.27 12.61
N GLY A 123 -10.11 14.83 13.43
CA GLY A 123 -8.66 14.72 13.26
C GLY A 123 -8.18 13.28 13.17
N GLY A 124 -8.63 12.42 14.09
CA GLY A 124 -8.36 10.99 14.05
C GLY A 124 -8.87 10.31 12.77
N PHE A 125 -10.09 10.64 12.34
CA PHE A 125 -10.65 10.15 11.08
C PHE A 125 -9.87 10.62 9.84
N LEU A 126 -9.42 11.88 9.82
CA LEU A 126 -8.54 12.39 8.76
C LEU A 126 -7.21 11.63 8.75
N GLY A 127 -6.65 11.29 9.92
CA GLY A 127 -5.48 10.42 10.04
C GLY A 127 -5.67 9.04 9.39
N PHE A 128 -6.85 8.44 9.58
CA PHE A 128 -7.24 7.21 8.90
C PHE A 128 -7.27 7.39 7.37
N ILE A 129 -7.85 8.48 6.87
CA ILE A 129 -7.86 8.78 5.43
C ILE A 129 -6.44 8.93 4.90
N CYS A 130 -5.61 9.74 5.58
CA CYS A 130 -4.20 9.97 5.23
C CYS A 130 -3.43 8.65 5.15
N PHE A 131 -3.68 7.70 6.06
CA PHE A 131 -3.06 6.38 6.01
C PHE A 131 -3.41 5.63 4.73
N TYR A 132 -4.70 5.58 4.35
CA TYR A 132 -5.11 4.88 3.13
C TYR A 132 -4.63 5.57 1.85
N LEU A 133 -4.63 6.90 1.81
CA LEU A 133 -4.04 7.67 0.71
C LEU A 133 -2.53 7.38 0.56
N TRP A 134 -1.80 7.40 1.68
CA TRP A 134 -0.38 7.06 1.70
C TRP A 134 -0.13 5.61 1.27
N ASN A 135 -0.93 4.66 1.76
CA ASN A 135 -0.78 3.24 1.44
C ASN A 135 -1.02 2.96 -0.05
N ILE A 136 -2.04 3.60 -0.66
CA ILE A 136 -2.28 3.52 -2.11
C ILE A 136 -1.10 4.10 -2.89
N GLN A 137 -0.57 5.25 -2.47
CA GLN A 137 0.56 5.87 -3.15
C GLN A 137 1.85 5.04 -3.01
N SER A 138 2.11 4.52 -1.81
CA SER A 138 3.24 3.63 -1.56
C SER A 138 3.15 2.36 -2.40
N PHE A 139 1.96 1.77 -2.51
CA PHE A 139 1.73 0.62 -3.39
C PHE A 139 2.03 0.96 -4.86
N LYS A 140 1.51 2.09 -5.37
CA LYS A 140 1.79 2.57 -6.73
C LYS A 140 3.28 2.80 -6.97
N ASN A 141 3.97 3.43 -6.02
CA ASN A 141 5.39 3.70 -6.11
C ASN A 141 6.22 2.41 -6.11
N THR A 142 5.88 1.44 -5.27
CA THR A 142 6.55 0.12 -5.26
C THR A 142 6.34 -0.61 -6.58
N VAL A 143 5.13 -0.61 -7.13
CA VAL A 143 4.83 -1.20 -8.46
C VAL A 143 5.63 -0.48 -9.55
N ALA A 144 5.66 0.85 -9.55
CA ALA A 144 6.42 1.63 -10.51
C ALA A 144 7.95 1.43 -10.39
N GLN A 145 8.48 1.24 -9.18
CA GLN A 145 9.90 0.92 -8.95
C GLN A 145 10.25 -0.49 -9.46
N ILE A 146 9.36 -1.47 -9.27
CA ILE A 146 9.53 -2.82 -9.82
C ILE A 146 9.48 -2.77 -11.35
N GLU A 147 8.53 -2.03 -11.93
CA GLU A 147 8.40 -1.89 -13.38
C GLU A 147 9.61 -1.17 -14.00
N ASN A 148 10.14 -0.14 -13.34
CA ASN A 148 11.32 0.61 -13.76
C ASN A 148 12.65 -0.02 -13.31
N SER A 149 12.61 -1.17 -12.63
CA SER A 149 13.83 -1.86 -12.23
C SER A 149 14.62 -2.35 -13.45
N ARG A 150 15.95 -2.39 -13.32
CA ARG A 150 16.84 -2.87 -14.38
C ARG A 150 16.48 -4.29 -14.84
N ALA A 151 16.01 -5.15 -13.91
CA ALA A 151 15.54 -6.50 -14.18
C ALA A 151 14.27 -6.53 -15.06
N SER A 152 13.26 -5.71 -14.75
CA SER A 152 12.04 -5.59 -15.57
C SER A 152 12.34 -5.07 -16.98
N ARG A 153 13.25 -4.07 -17.09
CA ARG A 153 13.70 -3.55 -18.40
C ARG A 153 14.44 -4.62 -19.21
N SER A 154 15.30 -5.42 -18.57
CA SER A 154 15.97 -6.57 -19.20
C SER A 154 14.97 -7.63 -19.66
N ILE A 155 13.95 -7.96 -18.87
CA ILE A 155 12.91 -8.91 -19.28
C ILE A 155 12.13 -8.40 -20.49
N LYS A 156 11.71 -7.12 -20.50
CA LYS A 156 11.04 -6.52 -21.67
C LYS A 156 11.93 -6.58 -22.92
N GLN A 157 13.23 -6.31 -22.80
CA GLN A 157 14.19 -6.41 -23.90
C GLN A 157 14.37 -7.85 -24.40
N ILE A 158 14.48 -8.83 -23.50
CA ILE A 158 14.58 -10.25 -23.85
C ILE A 158 13.31 -10.70 -24.59
N VAL A 159 12.13 -10.32 -24.11
CA VAL A 159 10.86 -10.66 -24.76
C VAL A 159 10.78 -10.07 -26.17
N VAL A 160 11.14 -8.79 -26.34
CA VAL A 160 11.18 -8.13 -27.66
C VAL A 160 12.18 -8.83 -28.58
N PHE A 161 13.35 -9.18 -28.07
CA PHE A 161 14.37 -9.92 -28.83
C PHE A 161 13.86 -11.30 -29.26
N CYS A 162 13.23 -12.05 -28.35
CA CYS A 162 12.64 -13.35 -28.65
C CYS A 162 11.54 -13.26 -29.71
N ILE A 163 10.63 -12.27 -29.60
CA ILE A 163 9.59 -12.03 -30.61
C ILE A 163 10.21 -11.68 -31.96
N GLY A 164 11.21 -10.79 -31.98
CA GLY A 164 11.93 -10.41 -33.19
C GLY A 164 12.66 -11.59 -33.84
N TYR A 165 13.28 -12.45 -33.03
CA TYR A 165 13.95 -13.67 -33.50
C TYR A 165 12.96 -14.65 -34.12
N ILE A 166 11.83 -14.93 -33.45
CA ILE A 166 10.78 -15.80 -33.97
C ILE A 166 10.19 -15.25 -35.28
N PHE A 167 9.99 -13.94 -35.35
CA PHE A 167 9.48 -13.29 -36.57
C PHE A 167 10.49 -13.37 -37.72
N LEU A 168 11.78 -13.16 -37.43
CA LEU A 168 12.85 -13.27 -38.42
C LEU A 168 13.00 -14.70 -38.95
N THR A 169 13.01 -15.70 -38.06
CA THR A 169 13.09 -17.11 -38.48
C THR A 169 11.89 -17.48 -39.34
N PHE A 170 10.69 -17.03 -38.97
CA PHE A 170 9.49 -17.21 -39.78
C PHE A 170 9.61 -16.56 -41.18
N LEU A 171 10.13 -15.34 -41.29
CA LEU A 171 10.38 -14.67 -42.57
C LEU A 171 11.40 -15.42 -43.44
N ILE A 172 12.51 -15.87 -42.85
CA ILE A 172 13.53 -16.66 -43.57
C ILE A 172 12.91 -17.97 -44.08
N SER A 173 12.13 -18.65 -43.24
CA SER A 173 11.41 -19.86 -43.64
C SER A 173 10.44 -19.61 -44.79
N LEU A 174 9.77 -18.45 -44.86
CA LEU A 174 8.91 -18.08 -46.00
C LEU A 174 9.71 -17.81 -47.28
N LEU A 175 10.84 -17.09 -47.19
CA LEU A 175 11.67 -16.76 -48.34
C LEU A 175 12.34 -18.01 -48.95
N TRP A 176 12.71 -18.97 -48.12
CA TRP A 176 13.37 -20.20 -48.55
C TRP A 176 12.45 -21.39 -48.84
N GLN A 177 11.12 -21.20 -48.87
CA GLN A 177 10.23 -22.29 -49.32
C GLN A 177 10.56 -22.75 -50.75
N ASN A 178 11.02 -21.83 -51.62
CA ASN A 178 11.32 -22.13 -53.02
C ASN A 178 12.59 -22.95 -53.23
N THR A 179 13.52 -23.02 -52.25
CA THR A 179 14.76 -23.80 -52.35
C THR A 179 14.61 -25.23 -51.83
N ILE A 180 13.51 -25.54 -51.15
CA ILE A 180 13.23 -26.87 -50.60
C ILE A 180 12.41 -27.72 -51.60
N ASN A 181 11.97 -27.11 -52.70
CA ASN A 181 11.30 -27.83 -53.78
C ASN A 181 12.35 -28.58 -54.64
N LEU A 182 12.08 -29.85 -54.95
CA LEU A 182 12.93 -30.69 -55.81
C LEU A 182 12.80 -30.32 -57.31
N SER A 183 12.26 -29.14 -57.63
CA SER A 183 11.99 -28.70 -59.00
C SER A 183 13.26 -28.52 -59.84
N ASN A 184 14.42 -28.35 -59.21
CA ASN A 184 15.73 -28.23 -59.86
C ASN A 184 16.60 -29.50 -59.73
N TRP A 185 16.03 -30.64 -59.35
CA TRP A 185 16.77 -31.90 -59.20
C TRP A 185 17.36 -32.37 -60.53
N ASP A 186 18.66 -32.69 -60.55
CA ASP A 186 19.33 -33.22 -61.74
C ASP A 186 18.96 -34.70 -61.94
N ALA A 187 18.31 -35.00 -63.06
CA ALA A 187 17.87 -36.35 -63.40
C ALA A 187 19.03 -37.34 -63.63
N ASN A 188 20.26 -36.86 -63.85
CA ASN A 188 21.44 -37.73 -63.98
C ASN A 188 21.86 -38.36 -62.64
N TYR A 189 21.40 -37.79 -61.51
CA TYR A 189 21.65 -38.30 -60.17
C TYR A 189 20.33 -38.77 -59.55
N PRO A 190 19.82 -39.96 -59.93
CA PRO A 190 18.57 -40.46 -59.40
C PRO A 190 18.69 -40.68 -57.89
N LEU A 191 17.62 -40.34 -57.15
CA LEU A 191 17.50 -40.71 -55.76
C LEU A 191 17.28 -42.23 -55.67
N LEU A 192 18.32 -42.96 -55.28
CA LEU A 192 18.28 -44.40 -55.11
C LEU A 192 17.97 -44.73 -53.66
N ILE A 193 16.86 -45.43 -53.42
CA ILE A 193 16.44 -45.86 -52.08
C ILE A 193 16.39 -47.38 -52.07
N GLY A 194 17.14 -48.00 -51.16
CA GLY A 194 17.10 -49.44 -50.91
C GLY A 194 17.77 -50.33 -51.97
N ASN A 195 18.38 -49.77 -53.02
CA ASN A 195 19.14 -50.52 -54.03
C ASN A 195 20.13 -49.61 -54.78
N GLU A 196 21.10 -50.19 -55.47
CA GLU A 196 21.98 -49.49 -56.40
C GLU A 196 21.32 -49.27 -57.78
N GLN A 197 21.90 -48.40 -58.61
CA GLN A 197 21.31 -47.98 -59.90
C GLN A 197 21.12 -49.14 -60.88
N THR A 198 22.06 -50.09 -60.88
CA THR A 198 22.03 -51.32 -61.70
C THR A 198 21.02 -52.33 -61.18
N ARG A 199 20.54 -52.15 -59.93
CA ARG A 199 19.61 -52.99 -59.18
C ARG A 199 20.14 -54.36 -58.74
N ASP A 200 21.43 -54.61 -58.91
CA ASP A 200 22.03 -55.93 -58.67
C ASP A 200 22.40 -56.17 -57.19
N ARG A 201 22.47 -55.11 -56.38
CA ARG A 201 22.79 -55.19 -54.94
C ARG A 201 21.71 -54.52 -54.09
N PRO A 202 20.50 -55.11 -54.02
CA PRO A 202 19.45 -54.62 -53.15
C PRO A 202 19.88 -54.70 -51.69
N TRP A 203 19.60 -53.65 -50.93
CA TRP A 203 19.82 -53.63 -49.49
C TRP A 203 18.96 -54.72 -48.85
N GLN A 204 19.60 -55.71 -48.22
CA GLN A 204 18.95 -56.89 -47.61
C GLN A 204 18.67 -56.72 -46.11
N GLY A 205 18.95 -55.55 -45.55
CA GLY A 205 18.60 -55.26 -44.17
C GLY A 205 17.08 -55.14 -44.02
N TYR A 206 16.56 -55.53 -42.87
CA TYR A 206 15.22 -55.17 -42.44
C TYR A 206 15.34 -54.18 -41.28
N MET A 207 14.47 -53.18 -41.23
CA MET A 207 14.30 -52.37 -40.02
C MET A 207 13.23 -53.07 -39.17
N SER A 208 13.62 -53.50 -37.97
CA SER A 208 12.71 -53.98 -36.93
C SER A 208 12.04 -52.82 -36.21
#